data_AF-A0A9P6QP50-F1
#
_entry.id   AF-A0A9P6QP50-F1
#
_cell.length_a   1.000
_cell.length_b   1.000
_cell.length_c   1.000
_cell.angle_alpha   90.00
_cell.angle_beta   90.00
_cell.angle_gamma   90.00
#
_symmetry.space_group_name_H-M   'P 1'
#
loop_
_entity.id
_entity.type
_entity.pdbx_description
1 polymer ?
#
loop_
_entity_poly.entity_id
_entity_poly.type
_entity_poly.pdbx_seq_one_letter_code
_entity_poly.pdbx_strand_id
1 'polypeptide(L)'
;MDLVKNPFLLRLCLEALPQVVQDRSNLWRLHVTRVELYDAFVQHWLGVNKRRLQDLKLSGDKFLALDELLEDGFEQNGMRFQQDLAAAIFREQQGRPVVEYIHKRDRSSWKAAFFSPDPEITLLRDASLLNRVGTQYRFAHRSILEYFYSCTIYMLSRSDREFAPRPRADSSKNDHHPLSQGNLVAESSIIQFLVERVQLDPGFKQQLLAFIEQSKTDERASCAAANAITILVKAGVLFHGADLRGIRVPGADLSGGQFDSAQLQEAELTGVNLTGSWIRQADFSKARMEEVTFGELPYLEEVEGSFSIAYSVDGNFLAVGLEGGNINIYNTTNWTRTQTLEGHSDRVIGIAYSPSGEQLLSGSWDRTVRLWSCKTGSAGIILERHTSWATAVAFSPLGSQVALASYDKTVRIWDPRTGDILFVLPGHTDWVYSIAYSPDGRSLVSGSKDGKVRILDTYTGRMDLVLHKTAPVRSVAYSPD
;
A
#
# COMPACT_ATOMS: atom_id res chain seq x y z
N MET A 1 3.12 2.19 6.82
CA MET A 1 2.78 3.63 6.90
C MET A 1 1.27 3.88 6.78
N ASP A 2 0.55 3.27 5.83
CA ASP A 2 -0.90 3.53 5.64
C ASP A 2 -1.79 3.16 6.83
N LEU A 3 -1.45 2.12 7.58
CA LEU A 3 -2.20 1.69 8.78
C LEU A 3 -2.22 2.75 9.89
N VAL A 4 -1.22 3.63 9.97
CA VAL A 4 -1.06 4.61 11.06
C VAL A 4 -1.73 5.95 10.70
N LYS A 5 -1.95 6.22 9.41
CA LYS A 5 -2.56 7.47 8.92
C LYS A 5 -4.09 7.50 9.03
N ASN A 6 -4.74 6.33 9.12
CA ASN A 6 -6.20 6.23 9.23
C ASN A 6 -6.61 5.88 10.68
N PRO A 7 -7.50 6.67 11.33
CA PRO A 7 -7.90 6.45 12.72
C PRO A 7 -8.46 5.04 13.01
N PHE A 8 -9.23 4.47 12.06
CA PHE A 8 -9.75 3.11 12.21
C PHE A 8 -8.65 2.07 12.11
N LEU A 9 -7.73 2.21 11.14
CA LEU A 9 -6.63 1.26 10.96
C LEU A 9 -5.63 1.33 12.11
N LEU A 10 -5.38 2.51 12.67
CA LEU A 10 -4.55 2.69 13.86
C LEU A 10 -5.18 1.96 15.05
N ARG A 11 -6.48 2.17 15.27
CA ARG A 11 -7.22 1.47 16.33
C ARG A 11 -7.16 -0.05 16.16
N LEU A 12 -7.39 -0.55 14.95
CA LEU A 12 -7.27 -1.97 14.61
C LEU A 12 -5.89 -2.51 15.01
N CYS A 13 -4.82 -1.80 14.65
CA CYS A 13 -3.46 -2.20 15.00
C CYS A 13 -3.25 -2.22 16.51
N LEU A 14 -3.66 -1.18 17.23
CA LEU A 14 -3.48 -1.08 18.68
C LEU A 14 -4.25 -2.15 19.45
N GLU A 15 -5.44 -2.54 18.98
CA GLU A 15 -6.23 -3.62 19.59
C GLU A 15 -5.66 -5.01 19.27
N ALA A 16 -5.13 -5.22 18.06
CA ALA A 16 -4.59 -6.50 17.62
C ALA A 16 -3.16 -6.81 18.12
N LEU A 17 -2.30 -5.78 18.17
CA LEU A 17 -0.87 -5.94 18.44
C LEU A 17 -0.56 -6.75 19.70
N PRO A 18 -1.21 -6.51 20.87
CA PRO A 18 -0.92 -7.26 22.09
C PRO A 18 -1.08 -8.77 21.92
N GLN A 19 -2.07 -9.22 21.15
CA GLN A 19 -2.30 -10.65 20.89
C GLN A 19 -1.25 -11.23 19.93
N VAL A 20 -0.89 -10.48 18.89
CA VAL A 20 0.07 -10.95 17.88
C VAL A 20 1.50 -11.06 18.44
N VAL A 21 1.86 -10.23 19.43
CA VAL A 21 3.21 -10.20 20.00
C VAL A 21 3.38 -11.00 21.30
N GLN A 22 2.30 -11.51 21.90
CA GLN A 22 2.27 -12.06 23.26
C GLN A 22 3.30 -13.18 23.49
N ASP A 23 3.54 -14.02 22.48
CA ASP A 23 4.45 -15.17 22.55
C ASP A 23 5.80 -14.94 21.85
N ARG A 24 6.08 -13.70 21.42
CA ARG A 24 7.28 -13.37 20.63
C ARG A 24 8.35 -12.73 21.52
N SER A 25 9.44 -13.46 21.77
CA SER A 25 10.52 -13.07 22.69
C SER A 25 11.45 -11.97 22.19
N ASN A 26 11.49 -11.69 20.88
CA ASN A 26 12.36 -10.68 20.27
C ASN A 26 11.55 -9.69 19.40
N LEU A 27 11.09 -8.61 20.03
CA LEU A 27 10.31 -7.56 19.37
C LEU A 27 11.11 -6.82 18.27
N TRP A 28 12.45 -6.76 18.39
CA TRP A 28 13.33 -6.06 17.45
C TRP A 28 13.46 -6.71 16.06
N ARG A 29 13.08 -7.97 15.90
CA ARG A 29 13.07 -8.70 14.60
C ARG A 29 11.68 -9.14 14.19
N LEU A 30 10.66 -8.58 14.83
CA LEU A 30 9.29 -9.02 14.64
C LEU A 30 8.75 -8.49 13.32
N HIS A 31 8.61 -9.36 12.33
CA HIS A 31 7.78 -9.05 11.17
C HIS A 31 6.33 -9.42 11.49
N VAL A 32 5.47 -8.41 11.60
CA VAL A 32 4.02 -8.58 11.73
C VAL A 32 3.39 -8.24 10.39
N THR A 33 2.74 -9.23 9.81
CA THR A 33 2.00 -9.06 8.55
C THR A 33 0.68 -8.34 8.80
N ARG A 34 0.14 -7.71 7.75
CA ARG A 34 -1.16 -7.07 7.82
C ARG A 34 -2.26 -8.09 8.10
N VAL A 35 -2.17 -9.28 7.51
CA VAL A 35 -3.16 -10.35 7.70
C VAL A 35 -3.20 -10.86 9.15
N GLU A 36 -2.06 -10.99 9.83
CA GLU A 36 -2.02 -11.34 11.26
C GLU A 36 -2.75 -10.31 12.14
N LEU A 37 -2.56 -9.01 11.86
CA LEU A 37 -3.26 -7.95 12.59
C LEU A 37 -4.78 -8.01 12.38
N TYR A 38 -5.22 -8.25 11.15
CA TYR A 38 -6.65 -8.33 10.85
C TYR A 38 -7.27 -9.60 11.44
N ASP A 39 -6.57 -10.74 11.38
CA ASP A 39 -7.00 -11.99 12.01
C ASP A 39 -7.22 -11.80 13.51
N ALA A 40 -6.22 -11.26 14.22
CA ALA A 40 -6.31 -11.00 15.65
C ALA A 40 -7.43 -10.00 15.98
N PHE A 41 -7.53 -8.90 15.23
CA PHE A 41 -8.57 -7.91 15.43
C PHE A 41 -9.99 -8.48 15.25
N VAL A 42 -10.24 -9.23 14.17
CA VAL A 42 -11.57 -9.77 13.87
C VAL A 42 -11.97 -10.82 14.92
N GLN A 43 -11.04 -11.69 15.31
CA GLN A 43 -11.28 -12.66 16.38
C GLN A 43 -11.60 -11.97 17.71
N HIS A 44 -10.81 -10.96 18.09
CA HIS A 44 -11.08 -10.16 19.28
C HIS A 44 -12.45 -9.48 19.23
N TRP A 45 -12.78 -8.85 18.09
CA TRP A 45 -14.05 -8.15 17.88
C TRP A 45 -15.25 -9.07 18.01
N LEU A 46 -15.22 -10.25 17.38
CA LEU A 46 -16.30 -11.23 17.47
C LEU A 46 -16.44 -11.77 18.90
N GLY A 47 -15.34 -12.06 19.59
CA GLY A 47 -15.37 -12.52 20.98
C GLY A 47 -15.88 -11.45 21.98
N VAL A 48 -15.63 -10.16 21.73
CA VAL A 48 -16.22 -9.07 22.52
C VAL A 48 -17.71 -8.95 22.24
N ASN A 49 -18.14 -9.02 20.98
CA ASN A 49 -19.55 -8.91 20.64
C ASN A 49 -20.39 -10.12 21.05
N LYS A 50 -19.81 -11.32 21.02
CA LYS A 50 -20.40 -12.53 21.60
C LYS A 50 -20.77 -12.30 23.07
N ARG A 51 -19.81 -11.87 23.89
CA ARG A 51 -20.03 -11.57 25.32
C ARG A 51 -21.08 -10.48 25.52
N ARG A 52 -20.98 -9.38 24.74
CA ARG A 52 -21.97 -8.30 24.77
C ARG A 52 -23.39 -8.80 24.47
N LEU A 53 -23.56 -9.71 23.52
CA LEU A 53 -24.87 -10.28 23.18
C LEU A 53 -25.39 -11.21 24.27
N GLN A 54 -24.52 -11.98 24.93
CA GLN A 54 -24.87 -12.83 26.07
C GLN A 54 -25.34 -12.02 27.29
N ASP A 55 -24.77 -10.83 27.49
CA ASP A 55 -25.14 -9.94 28.61
C ASP A 55 -26.43 -9.14 28.35
N LEU A 56 -26.93 -9.12 27.11
CA LEU A 56 -28.17 -8.41 26.77
C LEU A 56 -29.41 -9.20 27.17
N LYS A 57 -30.41 -8.51 27.68
CA LYS A 57 -31.76 -9.06 27.85
C LYS A 57 -32.47 -9.14 26.49
N LEU A 58 -32.25 -10.23 25.78
CA LEU A 58 -32.92 -10.53 24.51
C LEU A 58 -34.34 -11.07 24.74
N SER A 59 -35.25 -10.78 23.81
CA SER A 59 -36.63 -11.26 23.83
C SER A 59 -36.79 -12.54 23.01
N GLY A 60 -37.56 -13.52 23.53
CA GLY A 60 -38.14 -14.64 22.78
C GLY A 60 -37.21 -15.24 21.70
N ASP A 61 -37.60 -15.08 20.44
CA ASP A 61 -36.93 -15.66 19.27
C ASP A 61 -35.45 -15.28 19.13
N LYS A 62 -35.04 -14.08 19.57
CA LYS A 62 -33.61 -13.68 19.56
C LYS A 62 -32.81 -14.38 20.64
N PHE A 63 -33.42 -14.77 21.75
CA PHE A 63 -32.74 -15.54 22.78
C PHE A 63 -32.46 -16.96 22.26
N LEU A 64 -33.47 -17.61 21.66
CA LEU A 64 -33.32 -18.94 21.07
C LEU A 64 -32.26 -18.96 19.95
N ALA A 65 -32.32 -18.01 19.02
CA ALA A 65 -31.33 -17.91 17.94
C ALA A 65 -29.91 -17.65 18.47
N LEU A 66 -29.75 -16.90 19.57
CA LEU A 66 -28.44 -16.71 20.19
C LEU A 66 -27.93 -18.01 20.81
N ASP A 67 -28.79 -18.77 21.48
CA ASP A 67 -28.43 -20.05 22.11
C ASP A 67 -27.94 -21.05 21.05
N GLU A 68 -28.67 -21.20 19.94
CA GLU A 68 -28.26 -22.04 18.79
C GLU A 68 -26.92 -21.60 18.21
N LEU A 69 -26.73 -20.29 17.97
CA LEU A 69 -25.45 -19.77 17.47
C LEU A 69 -24.28 -20.01 18.43
N LEU A 70 -24.53 -20.05 19.75
CA LEU A 70 -23.48 -20.33 20.74
C LEU A 70 -23.08 -21.80 20.71
N GLU A 71 -24.04 -22.72 20.56
CA GLU A 71 -23.79 -24.15 20.41
C GLU A 71 -23.04 -24.46 19.10
N ASP A 72 -23.42 -23.83 17.99
CA ASP A 72 -22.85 -24.03 16.66
C ASP A 72 -21.50 -23.30 16.43
N GLY A 73 -21.04 -22.51 17.41
CA GLY A 73 -19.80 -21.75 17.31
C GLY A 73 -20.00 -20.33 16.76
N PHE A 74 -20.41 -19.42 17.64
CA PHE A 74 -20.76 -18.04 17.30
C PHE A 74 -19.69 -17.29 16.48
N GLU A 75 -18.42 -17.42 16.86
CA GLU A 75 -17.31 -16.73 16.19
C GLU A 75 -17.10 -17.26 14.76
N GLN A 76 -17.26 -18.56 14.54
CA GLN A 76 -17.16 -19.18 13.22
C GLN A 76 -18.33 -18.77 12.33
N ASN A 77 -19.55 -18.78 12.86
CA ASN A 77 -20.74 -18.29 12.15
C ASN A 77 -20.64 -16.79 11.82
N GLY A 78 -20.13 -15.97 12.75
CA GLY A 78 -19.88 -14.54 12.52
C GLY A 78 -18.79 -14.26 11.49
N MET A 79 -17.74 -15.09 11.44
CA MET A 79 -16.71 -15.02 10.40
C MET A 79 -17.29 -15.39 9.04
N ARG A 80 -18.03 -16.50 8.96
CA ARG A 80 -18.66 -16.99 7.73
C ARG A 80 -19.69 -16.01 7.19
N PHE A 81 -20.52 -15.43 8.04
CA PHE A 81 -21.49 -14.39 7.66
C PHE A 81 -20.82 -13.21 6.96
N GLN A 82 -19.71 -12.69 7.51
CA GLN A 82 -19.00 -11.55 6.94
C GLN A 82 -18.24 -11.91 5.65
N GLN A 83 -17.71 -13.13 5.55
CA GLN A 83 -17.13 -13.69 4.34
C GLN A 83 -18.17 -13.82 3.21
N ASP A 84 -19.31 -14.43 3.49
CA ASP A 84 -20.39 -14.63 2.53
C ASP A 84 -20.97 -13.28 2.07
N LEU A 85 -21.08 -12.30 2.98
CA LEU A 85 -21.48 -10.94 2.63
C LEU A 85 -20.45 -10.26 1.72
N ALA A 86 -19.16 -10.37 2.04
CA ALA A 86 -18.10 -9.81 1.21
C ALA A 86 -18.10 -10.45 -0.20
N ALA A 87 -18.21 -11.78 -0.29
CA ALA A 87 -18.32 -12.48 -1.56
C ALA A 87 -19.55 -12.04 -2.37
N ALA A 88 -20.71 -11.86 -1.73
CA ALA A 88 -21.91 -11.37 -2.38
C ALA A 88 -21.75 -9.92 -2.88
N ILE A 89 -21.08 -9.03 -2.14
CA ILE A 89 -20.81 -7.66 -2.58
C ILE A 89 -19.90 -7.63 -3.81
N PHE A 90 -18.85 -8.45 -3.85
CA PHE A 90 -17.97 -8.54 -5.01
C PHE A 90 -18.71 -9.11 -6.24
N ARG A 91 -19.48 -10.17 -6.05
CA ARG A 91 -20.23 -10.83 -7.13
C ARG A 91 -21.35 -9.97 -7.70
N GLU A 92 -22.17 -9.37 -6.82
CA GLU A 92 -23.43 -8.74 -7.21
C GLU A 92 -23.31 -7.23 -7.41
N GLN A 93 -22.25 -6.60 -6.88
CA GLN A 93 -22.05 -5.14 -6.92
C GLN A 93 -20.62 -4.72 -7.32
N GLN A 94 -19.80 -5.64 -7.84
CA GLN A 94 -18.42 -5.35 -8.29
C GLN A 94 -17.58 -4.69 -7.18
N GLY A 95 -17.75 -5.15 -5.94
CA GLY A 95 -16.96 -4.67 -4.80
C GLY A 95 -17.38 -3.29 -4.26
N ARG A 96 -18.48 -2.70 -4.77
CA ARG A 96 -18.99 -1.42 -4.25
C ARG A 96 -19.42 -1.58 -2.78
N PRO A 97 -18.86 -0.82 -1.84
CA PRO A 97 -18.91 -1.15 -0.40
C PRO A 97 -20.23 -0.79 0.30
N VAL A 98 -21.18 -0.16 -0.39
CA VAL A 98 -22.43 0.35 0.21
C VAL A 98 -23.61 -0.47 -0.29
N VAL A 99 -24.23 -1.24 0.61
CA VAL A 99 -25.44 -2.02 0.32
C VAL A 99 -26.66 -1.29 0.84
N GLU A 100 -27.55 -0.88 -0.06
CA GLU A 100 -28.86 -0.36 0.32
C GLU A 100 -29.87 -1.50 0.46
N TYR A 101 -30.56 -1.57 1.60
CA TYR A 101 -31.59 -2.57 1.87
C TYR A 101 -32.88 -1.97 2.44
N ILE A 102 -33.99 -2.25 1.76
CA ILE A 102 -35.35 -1.91 2.18
C ILE A 102 -36.17 -3.20 2.17
N HIS A 103 -36.57 -3.70 3.34
CA HIS A 103 -37.18 -5.03 3.48
C HIS A 103 -38.33 -5.31 2.50
N LYS A 104 -39.27 -4.37 2.34
CA LYS A 104 -40.40 -4.53 1.41
C LYS A 104 -39.98 -4.69 -0.06
N ARG A 105 -38.87 -4.07 -0.46
CA ARG A 105 -38.36 -4.05 -1.84
C ARG A 105 -37.39 -5.20 -2.10
N ASP A 106 -36.52 -5.48 -1.14
CA ASP A 106 -35.35 -6.34 -1.33
C ASP A 106 -35.52 -7.76 -0.74
N ARG A 107 -36.70 -8.11 -0.20
CA ARG A 107 -36.96 -9.42 0.45
C ARG A 107 -36.68 -10.66 -0.43
N SER A 108 -36.70 -10.50 -1.75
CA SER A 108 -36.40 -11.58 -2.71
C SER A 108 -35.04 -11.44 -3.39
N SER A 109 -34.22 -10.46 -2.96
CA SER A 109 -32.86 -10.27 -3.46
C SER A 109 -31.85 -11.00 -2.58
N TRP A 110 -30.63 -11.18 -3.08
CA TRP A 110 -29.51 -11.73 -2.31
C TRP A 110 -29.29 -11.00 -0.97
N LYS A 111 -29.62 -9.70 -0.91
CA LYS A 111 -29.48 -8.86 0.29
C LYS A 111 -30.31 -9.39 1.47
N ALA A 112 -31.43 -10.06 1.21
CA ALA A 112 -32.28 -10.59 2.27
C ALA A 112 -31.56 -11.65 3.13
N ALA A 113 -30.57 -12.36 2.57
CA ALA A 113 -29.74 -13.31 3.33
C ALA A 113 -28.88 -12.64 4.41
N PHE A 114 -28.67 -11.33 4.34
CA PHE A 114 -27.78 -10.59 5.25
C PHE A 114 -28.48 -9.47 6.03
N PHE A 115 -29.58 -8.94 5.49
CA PHE A 115 -30.21 -7.73 6.01
C PHE A 115 -31.69 -7.91 6.40
N SER A 116 -32.24 -9.12 6.29
CA SER A 116 -33.60 -9.41 6.75
C SER A 116 -33.77 -9.21 8.27
N PRO A 117 -35.03 -9.06 8.75
CA PRO A 117 -35.33 -8.96 10.17
C PRO A 117 -35.30 -10.32 10.90
N ASP A 118 -34.80 -11.38 10.25
CA ASP A 118 -34.62 -12.68 10.86
C ASP A 118 -33.76 -12.58 12.14
N PRO A 119 -34.10 -13.30 13.23
CA PRO A 119 -33.39 -13.20 14.51
C PRO A 119 -31.90 -13.53 14.41
N GLU A 120 -31.53 -14.62 13.74
CA GLU A 120 -30.15 -15.10 13.61
C GLU A 120 -29.33 -14.12 12.77
N ILE A 121 -29.85 -13.76 11.59
CA ILE A 121 -29.22 -12.78 10.69
C ILE A 121 -29.04 -11.44 11.40
N THR A 122 -30.01 -11.04 12.23
CA THR A 122 -29.90 -9.80 13.00
C THR A 122 -28.80 -9.87 14.05
N LEU A 123 -28.66 -10.97 14.79
CA LEU A 123 -27.59 -11.14 15.77
C LEU A 123 -26.21 -11.15 15.12
N LEU A 124 -26.04 -11.89 14.02
CA LEU A 124 -24.79 -11.94 13.25
C LEU A 124 -24.43 -10.57 12.67
N ARG A 125 -25.42 -9.85 12.13
CA ARG A 125 -25.22 -8.48 11.63
C ARG A 125 -24.87 -7.51 12.76
N ASP A 126 -25.50 -7.62 13.92
CA ASP A 126 -25.24 -6.75 15.09
C ASP A 126 -23.87 -7.02 15.73
N ALA A 127 -23.27 -8.19 15.49
CA ALA A 127 -21.90 -8.54 15.88
C ALA A 127 -20.85 -8.25 14.80
N SER A 128 -21.26 -7.97 13.57
CA SER A 128 -20.37 -7.74 12.43
C SER A 128 -19.71 -6.35 12.44
N LEU A 129 -18.64 -6.19 11.68
CA LEU A 129 -17.94 -4.91 11.45
C LEU A 129 -18.69 -4.04 10.43
N LEU A 130 -20.00 -3.87 10.60
CA LEU A 130 -20.88 -3.12 9.72
C LEU A 130 -21.41 -1.86 10.41
N ASN A 131 -21.37 -0.75 9.69
CA ASN A 131 -22.03 0.49 10.05
C ASN A 131 -23.33 0.63 9.26
N ARG A 132 -24.38 1.09 9.95
CA ARG A 132 -25.68 1.38 9.34
C ARG A 132 -25.99 2.87 9.41
N VAL A 133 -26.34 3.46 8.27
CA VAL A 133 -26.87 4.83 8.16
C VAL A 133 -28.18 4.78 7.37
N GLY A 134 -29.31 4.89 8.07
CA GLY A 134 -30.63 4.72 7.46
C GLY A 134 -30.84 3.31 6.89
N THR A 135 -30.99 3.21 5.57
CA THR A 135 -31.16 1.95 4.81
C THR A 135 -29.84 1.42 4.24
N GLN A 136 -28.73 2.15 4.44
CA GLN A 136 -27.42 1.79 3.90
C GLN A 136 -26.57 1.08 4.94
N TYR A 137 -25.96 -0.02 4.51
CA TYR A 137 -25.00 -0.81 5.26
C TYR A 137 -23.65 -0.75 4.56
N ARG A 138 -22.59 -0.58 5.33
CA ARG A 138 -21.21 -0.58 4.83
C ARG A 138 -20.28 -1.20 5.86
N PHE A 139 -19.23 -1.88 5.42
CA PHE A 139 -18.15 -2.25 6.32
C PHE A 139 -17.54 -1.01 6.98
N ALA A 140 -17.08 -1.15 8.22
CA ALA A 140 -16.49 -0.05 8.98
C ALA A 140 -15.36 0.65 8.22
N HIS A 141 -14.63 -0.10 7.39
CA HIS A 141 -13.66 0.42 6.44
C HIS A 141 -13.59 -0.48 5.20
N ARG A 142 -13.22 0.09 4.03
CA ARG A 142 -13.10 -0.68 2.77
C ARG A 142 -12.12 -1.85 2.90
N SER A 143 -11.03 -1.68 3.64
CA SER A 143 -10.07 -2.76 3.86
C SER A 143 -10.65 -3.97 4.61
N ILE A 144 -11.71 -3.80 5.40
CA ILE A 144 -12.36 -4.92 6.11
C ILE A 144 -13.17 -5.76 5.11
N LEU A 145 -13.86 -5.12 4.17
CA LEU A 145 -14.51 -5.79 3.05
C LEU A 145 -13.49 -6.59 2.22
N GLU A 146 -12.37 -5.95 1.85
CA GLU A 146 -11.29 -6.57 1.09
C GLU A 146 -10.64 -7.72 1.85
N TYR A 147 -10.44 -7.56 3.17
CA TYR A 147 -9.93 -8.62 4.03
C TYR A 147 -10.88 -9.84 4.06
N PHE A 148 -12.18 -9.65 4.32
CA PHE A 148 -13.13 -10.76 4.34
C PHE A 148 -13.26 -11.43 2.98
N TYR A 149 -13.20 -10.67 1.89
CA TYR A 149 -13.15 -11.25 0.54
C TYR A 149 -11.86 -12.04 0.29
N SER A 150 -10.71 -11.56 0.75
CA SER A 150 -9.47 -12.34 0.67
C SER A 150 -9.56 -13.65 1.48
N CYS A 151 -10.30 -13.64 2.60
CA CYS A 151 -10.54 -14.84 3.39
C CYS A 151 -11.43 -15.85 2.65
N THR A 152 -12.39 -15.43 1.83
CA THR A 152 -13.22 -16.36 1.05
C THR A 152 -12.35 -17.10 0.02
N ILE A 153 -11.44 -16.39 -0.65
CA ILE A 153 -10.46 -16.96 -1.57
C ILE A 153 -9.53 -17.94 -0.85
N TYR A 154 -9.08 -17.60 0.36
CA TYR A 154 -8.18 -18.43 1.16
C TYR A 154 -8.87 -19.66 1.79
N MET A 155 -10.16 -19.59 2.16
CA MET A 155 -10.86 -20.68 2.88
C MET A 155 -11.68 -21.63 1.99
N LEU A 156 -12.19 -21.18 0.83
CA LEU A 156 -12.91 -22.06 -0.11
C LEU A 156 -11.98 -23.10 -0.77
N SER A 157 -10.69 -23.04 -0.49
CA SER A 157 -9.71 -24.06 -0.82
C SER A 157 -9.48 -25.10 0.30
N ARG A 158 -10.01 -24.89 1.52
CA ARG A 158 -9.92 -25.83 2.66
C ARG A 158 -11.16 -26.70 2.87
N SER A 159 -12.35 -26.27 2.44
CA SER A 159 -13.60 -26.99 2.68
C SER A 159 -13.84 -28.15 1.70
N ASP A 160 -13.08 -29.25 1.87
CA ASP A 160 -13.51 -30.61 1.51
C ASP A 160 -13.33 -31.59 2.68
N ARG A 161 -13.06 -31.09 3.91
CA ARG A 161 -13.02 -31.91 5.12
C ARG A 161 -13.82 -31.22 6.22
N GLU A 162 -14.83 -31.92 6.72
CA GLU A 162 -15.54 -31.65 7.97
C GLU A 162 -16.67 -30.59 7.90
N PHE A 163 -17.90 -31.13 7.80
CA PHE A 163 -19.19 -30.50 8.12
C PHE A 163 -19.77 -29.46 7.15
N ALA A 164 -20.46 -29.96 6.12
CA ALA A 164 -21.64 -29.30 5.56
C ALA A 164 -22.76 -30.34 5.35
N PRO A 165 -24.04 -30.05 5.68
CA PRO A 165 -25.15 -30.84 5.18
C PRO A 165 -25.20 -30.68 3.66
N ARG A 166 -25.13 -31.81 2.94
CA ARG A 166 -25.14 -31.86 1.47
C ARG A 166 -26.31 -31.08 0.87
N PRO A 167 -26.07 -30.24 -0.15
CA PRO A 167 -26.92 -30.18 -1.32
C PRO A 167 -26.39 -31.15 -2.39
N ARG A 168 -27.29 -31.56 -3.28
CA ARG A 168 -27.12 -32.64 -4.25
C ARG A 168 -25.90 -32.46 -5.16
N ALA A 169 -25.32 -33.60 -5.53
CA ALA A 169 -24.20 -33.70 -6.46
C ALA A 169 -24.54 -33.04 -7.80
N ASP A 170 -23.89 -31.91 -8.08
CA ASP A 170 -23.71 -31.39 -9.43
C ASP A 170 -22.22 -31.18 -9.68
N SER A 171 -21.76 -31.72 -10.80
CA SER A 171 -20.36 -31.84 -11.21
C SER A 171 -19.78 -30.55 -11.82
N SER A 172 -20.05 -29.38 -11.23
CA SER A 172 -19.56 -28.07 -11.71
C SER A 172 -18.79 -27.26 -10.65
N LYS A 173 -18.00 -27.93 -9.80
CA LYS A 173 -17.29 -27.30 -8.66
C LYS A 173 -16.38 -26.10 -9.03
N ASN A 174 -15.98 -25.92 -10.29
CA ASN A 174 -15.06 -24.87 -10.72
C ASN A 174 -15.69 -23.55 -11.20
N ASP A 175 -16.97 -23.53 -11.59
CA ASP A 175 -17.64 -22.32 -12.10
C ASP A 175 -17.97 -21.30 -10.98
N HIS A 176 -17.66 -21.63 -9.73
CA HIS A 176 -18.06 -20.83 -8.55
C HIS A 176 -16.92 -20.42 -7.61
N HIS A 177 -15.66 -20.81 -7.87
CA HIS A 177 -14.56 -20.41 -7.00
C HIS A 177 -14.33 -18.88 -7.08
N PRO A 178 -14.13 -18.15 -5.96
CA PRO A 178 -13.94 -16.70 -5.99
C PRO A 178 -12.74 -16.22 -6.83
N LEU A 179 -11.68 -17.05 -6.94
CA LEU A 179 -10.56 -16.79 -7.87
C LEU A 179 -10.99 -16.74 -9.34
N SER A 180 -12.11 -17.35 -9.71
CA SER A 180 -12.64 -17.38 -11.08
C SER A 180 -13.63 -16.23 -11.35
N GLN A 181 -14.03 -15.44 -10.34
CA GLN A 181 -15.15 -14.47 -10.43
C GLN A 181 -14.74 -13.08 -10.96
N GLY A 182 -13.47 -12.89 -11.37
CA GLY A 182 -13.00 -11.64 -11.96
C GLY A 182 -11.48 -11.49 -11.88
N ASN A 183 -10.94 -10.50 -12.60
CA ASN A 183 -9.51 -10.20 -12.56
C ASN A 183 -9.16 -9.46 -11.25
N LEU A 184 -8.42 -10.12 -10.36
CA LEU A 184 -7.98 -9.57 -9.07
C LEU A 184 -6.76 -8.66 -9.20
N VAL A 185 -6.11 -8.60 -10.37
CA VAL A 185 -4.92 -7.75 -10.62
C VAL A 185 -5.20 -6.28 -10.27
N ALA A 186 -6.43 -5.80 -10.49
CA ALA A 186 -6.83 -4.42 -10.15
C ALA A 186 -7.07 -4.19 -8.65
N GLU A 187 -7.20 -5.25 -7.83
CA GLU A 187 -7.55 -5.18 -6.42
C GLU A 187 -6.30 -5.37 -5.53
N SER A 188 -5.37 -4.40 -5.57
CA SER A 188 -4.05 -4.52 -4.94
C SER A 188 -4.08 -4.87 -3.44
N SER A 189 -5.07 -4.36 -2.69
CA SER A 189 -5.24 -4.70 -1.27
C SER A 189 -5.55 -6.19 -1.05
N ILE A 190 -6.41 -6.77 -1.89
CA ILE A 190 -6.80 -8.18 -1.80
C ILE A 190 -5.59 -9.06 -2.14
N ILE A 191 -4.86 -8.72 -3.20
CA ILE A 191 -3.61 -9.40 -3.56
C ILE A 191 -2.63 -9.37 -2.38
N GLN A 192 -2.46 -8.22 -1.72
CA GLN A 192 -1.53 -8.11 -0.59
C GLN A 192 -1.90 -9.06 0.57
N PHE A 193 -3.18 -9.17 0.93
CA PHE A 193 -3.61 -10.15 1.95
C PHE A 193 -3.31 -11.59 1.52
N LEU A 194 -3.55 -11.93 0.25
CA LEU A 194 -3.31 -13.27 -0.28
C LEU A 194 -1.81 -13.58 -0.39
N VAL A 195 -0.98 -12.59 -0.74
CA VAL A 195 0.48 -12.70 -0.76
C VAL A 195 1.02 -13.06 0.62
N GLU A 196 0.57 -12.34 1.65
CA GLU A 196 0.96 -12.64 3.03
C GLU A 196 0.49 -14.05 3.46
N ARG A 197 -0.69 -14.49 3.01
CA ARG A 197 -1.15 -15.88 3.22
C ARG A 197 -0.27 -16.92 2.55
N VAL A 198 0.23 -16.67 1.33
CA VAL A 198 1.16 -17.59 0.65
C VAL A 198 2.47 -17.73 1.44
N GLN A 199 2.93 -16.65 2.06
CA GLN A 199 4.15 -16.68 2.89
C GLN A 199 3.94 -17.45 4.20
N LEU A 200 2.72 -17.46 4.74
CA LEU A 200 2.37 -18.10 6.01
C LEU A 200 1.91 -19.56 5.87
N ASP A 201 1.21 -19.94 4.79
CA ASP A 201 0.63 -21.28 4.57
C ASP A 201 1.15 -21.93 3.27
N PRO A 202 2.08 -22.91 3.37
CA PRO A 202 2.54 -23.68 2.21
C PRO A 202 1.44 -24.46 1.48
N GLY A 203 0.35 -24.84 2.17
CA GLY A 203 -0.80 -25.52 1.56
C GLY A 203 -1.53 -24.60 0.59
N PHE A 204 -1.68 -23.32 0.94
CA PHE A 204 -2.28 -22.33 0.05
C PHE A 204 -1.44 -22.11 -1.22
N LYS A 205 -0.11 -22.08 -1.09
CA LYS A 205 0.81 -22.05 -2.25
C LYS A 205 0.57 -23.23 -3.20
N GLN A 206 0.43 -24.45 -2.68
CA GLN A 206 0.19 -25.64 -3.50
C GLN A 206 -1.16 -25.58 -4.23
N GLN A 207 -2.18 -25.02 -3.60
CA GLN A 207 -3.50 -24.85 -4.22
C GLN A 207 -3.46 -23.85 -5.38
N LEU A 208 -2.76 -22.72 -5.22
CA LEU A 208 -2.58 -21.76 -6.30
C LEU A 208 -1.83 -22.38 -7.49
N LEU A 209 -0.80 -23.19 -7.23
CA LEU A 209 -0.10 -23.95 -8.29
C LEU A 209 -1.04 -24.93 -9.00
N ALA A 210 -1.96 -25.58 -8.29
CA ALA A 210 -2.93 -26.49 -8.88
C ALA A 210 -3.89 -25.80 -9.85
N PHE A 211 -4.31 -24.55 -9.57
CA PHE A 211 -5.10 -23.76 -10.52
C PHE A 211 -4.33 -23.44 -11.80
N ILE A 212 -3.02 -23.16 -11.69
CA ILE A 212 -2.15 -22.93 -12.86
C ILE A 212 -2.02 -24.21 -13.69
N GLU A 213 -1.80 -25.35 -13.05
CA GLU A 213 -1.73 -26.64 -13.75
C GLU A 213 -3.07 -27.00 -14.43
N GLN A 214 -4.19 -26.71 -13.77
CA GLN A 214 -5.51 -26.98 -14.32
C GLN A 214 -5.80 -26.19 -15.61
N SER A 215 -5.29 -24.97 -15.74
CA SER A 215 -5.55 -24.12 -16.93
C SER A 215 -4.94 -24.67 -18.21
N LYS A 216 -3.95 -25.56 -18.11
CA LYS A 216 -3.38 -26.30 -19.25
C LYS A 216 -4.44 -27.13 -19.99
N THR A 217 -5.43 -27.64 -19.26
CA THR A 217 -6.48 -28.50 -19.82
C THR A 217 -7.86 -27.83 -19.84
N ASP A 218 -8.18 -27.00 -18.86
CA ASP A 218 -9.50 -26.39 -18.69
C ASP A 218 -9.44 -24.88 -18.96
N GLU A 219 -10.12 -24.43 -20.01
CA GLU A 219 -10.17 -23.02 -20.38
C GLU A 219 -10.89 -22.17 -19.32
N ARG A 220 -11.84 -22.75 -18.58
CA ARG A 220 -12.58 -22.05 -17.52
C ARG A 220 -11.70 -21.70 -16.32
N ALA A 221 -10.61 -22.44 -16.12
CA ALA A 221 -9.64 -22.19 -15.06
C ALA A 221 -8.69 -21.01 -15.38
N SER A 222 -8.74 -20.45 -16.60
CA SER A 222 -7.85 -19.39 -17.07
C SER A 222 -7.83 -18.15 -16.18
N CYS A 223 -9.00 -17.66 -15.74
CA CYS A 223 -9.09 -16.51 -14.83
C CYS A 223 -8.51 -16.83 -13.43
N ALA A 224 -8.83 -17.99 -12.88
CA ALA A 224 -8.30 -18.43 -11.60
C ALA A 224 -6.77 -18.62 -11.65
N ALA A 225 -6.27 -19.18 -12.74
CA ALA A 225 -4.84 -19.36 -12.97
C ALA A 225 -4.10 -18.01 -13.12
N ALA A 226 -4.67 -17.05 -13.85
CA ALA A 226 -4.11 -15.70 -13.99
C ALA A 226 -3.99 -15.00 -12.62
N ASN A 227 -5.04 -15.08 -11.81
CA ASN A 227 -5.03 -14.56 -10.44
C ASN A 227 -4.02 -15.31 -9.56
N ALA A 228 -3.98 -16.65 -9.65
CA ALA A 228 -3.10 -17.50 -8.85
C ALA A 228 -1.62 -17.24 -9.14
N ILE A 229 -1.22 -17.19 -10.41
CA ILE A 229 0.18 -16.92 -10.79
C ILE A 229 0.59 -15.50 -10.40
N THR A 230 -0.33 -14.53 -10.51
CA THR A 230 -0.09 -13.16 -10.04
C THR A 230 0.23 -13.15 -8.55
N ILE A 231 -0.63 -13.77 -7.71
CA ILE A 231 -0.41 -13.84 -6.26
C ILE A 231 0.92 -14.52 -5.93
N LEU A 232 1.25 -15.62 -6.60
CA LEU A 232 2.51 -16.34 -6.39
C LEU A 232 3.73 -15.51 -6.74
N VAL A 233 3.72 -14.82 -7.90
CA VAL A 233 4.80 -13.92 -8.30
C VAL A 233 4.98 -12.79 -7.29
N LYS A 234 3.89 -12.12 -6.89
CA LYS A 234 3.95 -11.03 -5.90
C LYS A 234 4.37 -11.52 -4.51
N ALA A 235 4.13 -12.78 -4.18
CA ALA A 235 4.63 -13.41 -2.97
C ALA A 235 6.13 -13.79 -3.03
N GLY A 236 6.80 -13.57 -4.17
CA GLY A 236 8.21 -13.89 -4.37
C GLY A 236 8.47 -15.36 -4.69
N VAL A 237 7.47 -16.11 -5.15
CA VAL A 237 7.66 -17.49 -5.59
C VAL A 237 8.47 -17.51 -6.88
N LEU A 238 9.58 -18.26 -6.86
CA LEU A 238 10.46 -18.44 -8.00
C LEU A 238 9.92 -19.53 -8.93
N PHE A 239 9.90 -19.26 -10.23
CA PHE A 239 9.49 -20.19 -11.28
C PHE A 239 10.70 -20.72 -12.06
N HIS A 240 11.82 -20.94 -11.37
CA HIS A 240 13.05 -21.45 -11.98
C HIS A 240 12.85 -22.87 -12.50
N GLY A 241 13.11 -23.09 -13.79
CA GLY A 241 12.92 -24.39 -14.45
C GLY A 241 11.48 -24.90 -14.44
N ALA A 242 10.50 -24.04 -14.17
CA ALA A 242 9.10 -24.44 -14.04
C ALA A 242 8.53 -24.89 -15.40
N ASP A 243 7.77 -25.98 -15.40
CA ASP A 243 7.03 -26.44 -16.57
C ASP A 243 5.68 -25.72 -16.67
N LEU A 244 5.68 -24.59 -17.37
CA LEU A 244 4.52 -23.74 -17.62
C LEU A 244 4.00 -23.90 -19.06
N ARG A 245 4.26 -25.05 -19.70
CA ARG A 245 3.81 -25.30 -21.07
C ARG A 245 2.29 -25.35 -21.14
N GLY A 246 1.72 -24.64 -22.11
CA GLY A 246 0.29 -24.61 -22.37
C GLY A 246 -0.56 -23.94 -21.28
N ILE A 247 0.03 -23.27 -20.28
CA ILE A 247 -0.76 -22.57 -19.26
C ILE A 247 -1.60 -21.47 -19.92
N ARG A 248 -2.78 -21.20 -19.36
CA ARG A 248 -3.64 -20.08 -19.78
C ARG A 248 -3.76 -19.09 -18.63
N VAL A 249 -3.13 -17.93 -18.78
CA VAL A 249 -3.06 -16.88 -17.74
C VAL A 249 -3.21 -15.47 -18.32
N PRO A 250 -4.25 -15.19 -19.14
CA PRO A 250 -4.42 -13.90 -19.77
C PRO A 250 -4.61 -12.80 -18.72
N GLY A 251 -3.99 -11.64 -18.97
CA GLY A 251 -4.08 -10.46 -18.10
C GLY A 251 -3.38 -10.59 -16.75
N ALA A 252 -2.60 -11.65 -16.52
CA ALA A 252 -1.86 -11.83 -15.27
C ALA A 252 -0.76 -10.77 -15.10
N ASP A 253 -0.53 -10.34 -13.85
CA ASP A 253 0.57 -9.44 -13.52
C ASP A 253 1.77 -10.22 -12.98
N LEU A 254 2.70 -10.54 -13.88
CA LEU A 254 3.93 -11.26 -13.60
C LEU A 254 5.13 -10.32 -13.40
N SER A 255 4.90 -9.01 -13.23
CA SER A 255 5.96 -8.02 -13.09
C SER A 255 6.82 -8.28 -11.84
N GLY A 256 8.13 -8.14 -12.00
CA GLY A 256 9.14 -8.46 -10.98
C GLY A 256 9.33 -9.96 -10.72
N GLY A 257 8.62 -10.84 -11.42
CA GLY A 257 8.73 -12.30 -11.26
C GLY A 257 10.03 -12.87 -11.79
N GLN A 258 10.43 -14.04 -11.29
CA GLN A 258 11.64 -14.74 -11.73
C GLN A 258 11.31 -16.06 -12.44
N PHE A 259 11.66 -16.12 -13.73
CA PHE A 259 11.31 -17.20 -14.66
C PHE A 259 12.56 -17.80 -15.32
N ASP A 260 13.67 -17.92 -14.59
CA ASP A 260 14.91 -18.49 -15.14
C ASP A 260 14.70 -19.93 -15.62
N SER A 261 15.01 -20.22 -16.88
CA SER A 261 14.83 -21.53 -17.53
C SER A 261 13.38 -22.06 -17.55
N ALA A 262 12.38 -21.20 -17.33
CA ALA A 262 10.97 -21.59 -17.34
C ALA A 262 10.50 -22.00 -18.75
N GLN A 263 9.68 -23.05 -18.83
CA GLN A 263 9.16 -23.59 -20.07
C GLN A 263 7.76 -23.04 -20.30
N LEU A 264 7.59 -22.03 -21.17
CA LEU A 264 6.34 -21.32 -21.44
C LEU A 264 5.81 -21.58 -22.86
N GLN A 265 6.22 -22.69 -23.48
CA GLN A 265 5.81 -23.02 -24.84
C GLN A 265 4.30 -23.22 -24.91
N GLU A 266 3.69 -22.72 -25.99
CA GLU A 266 2.24 -22.82 -26.24
C GLU A 266 1.36 -22.18 -25.15
N ALA A 267 1.93 -21.39 -24.23
CA ALA A 267 1.19 -20.68 -23.20
C ALA A 267 0.33 -19.55 -23.79
N GLU A 268 -0.84 -19.32 -23.20
CA GLU A 268 -1.70 -18.17 -23.49
C GLU A 268 -1.43 -17.04 -22.50
N LEU A 269 -0.67 -16.05 -22.98
CA LEU A 269 -0.14 -14.94 -22.19
C LEU A 269 -0.73 -13.59 -22.64
N THR A 270 -1.89 -13.58 -23.32
CA THR A 270 -2.49 -12.35 -23.83
C THR A 270 -2.68 -11.31 -22.72
N GLY A 271 -2.16 -10.09 -22.89
CA GLY A 271 -2.26 -8.99 -21.93
C GLY A 271 -1.45 -9.19 -20.64
N VAL A 272 -0.53 -10.16 -20.59
CA VAL A 272 0.29 -10.42 -19.40
C VAL A 272 1.34 -9.32 -19.21
N ASN A 273 1.51 -8.87 -17.97
CA ASN A 273 2.55 -7.91 -17.62
C ASN A 273 3.84 -8.60 -17.15
N LEU A 274 4.93 -8.42 -17.87
CA LEU A 274 6.28 -8.95 -17.57
C LEU A 274 7.31 -7.84 -17.27
N THR A 275 6.85 -6.63 -16.93
CA THR A 275 7.73 -5.51 -16.59
C THR A 275 8.65 -5.84 -15.42
N GLY A 276 9.96 -5.61 -15.56
CA GLY A 276 10.95 -5.88 -14.52
C GLY A 276 11.12 -7.35 -14.14
N SER A 277 10.58 -8.29 -14.90
CA SER A 277 10.69 -9.73 -14.63
C SER A 277 12.05 -10.29 -15.10
N TRP A 278 12.62 -11.21 -14.33
CA TRP A 278 13.86 -11.93 -14.70
C TRP A 278 13.52 -13.11 -15.60
N ILE A 279 13.80 -12.98 -16.90
CA ILE A 279 13.42 -13.96 -17.93
C ILE A 279 14.68 -14.47 -18.64
N ARG A 280 15.50 -15.23 -17.93
CA ARG A 280 16.73 -15.84 -18.48
C ARG A 280 16.41 -17.24 -18.99
N GLN A 281 16.87 -17.63 -20.18
CA GLN A 281 16.73 -18.99 -20.73
C GLN A 281 15.30 -19.56 -20.74
N ALA A 282 14.27 -18.72 -20.61
CA ALA A 282 12.89 -19.15 -20.70
C ALA A 282 12.51 -19.39 -22.17
N ASP A 283 11.69 -20.41 -22.41
CA ASP A 283 11.27 -20.79 -23.76
C ASP A 283 9.80 -20.42 -23.97
N PHE A 284 9.54 -19.42 -24.82
CA PHE A 284 8.21 -18.95 -25.20
C PHE A 284 7.76 -19.48 -26.57
N SER A 285 8.38 -20.56 -27.08
CA SER A 285 8.06 -21.08 -28.40
C SER A 285 6.56 -21.32 -28.57
N LYS A 286 5.96 -20.67 -29.58
CA LYS A 286 4.52 -20.72 -29.89
C LYS A 286 3.58 -20.19 -28.80
N ALA A 287 4.07 -19.45 -27.81
CA ALA A 287 3.20 -18.77 -26.86
C ALA A 287 2.38 -17.67 -27.56
N ARG A 288 1.12 -17.47 -27.14
CA ARG A 288 0.31 -16.30 -27.53
C ARG A 288 0.72 -15.13 -26.67
N MET A 289 1.32 -14.12 -27.28
CA MET A 289 1.90 -12.95 -26.57
C MET A 289 1.28 -11.62 -27.01
N GLU A 290 0.03 -11.65 -27.45
CA GLU A 290 -0.73 -10.44 -27.81
C GLU A 290 -0.81 -9.50 -26.60
N GLU A 291 -0.54 -8.21 -26.78
CA GLU A 291 -0.61 -7.19 -25.71
C GLU A 291 0.27 -7.47 -24.46
N VAL A 292 1.26 -8.38 -24.57
CA VAL A 292 2.22 -8.61 -23.47
C VAL A 292 3.10 -7.38 -23.29
N THR A 293 3.17 -6.86 -22.07
CA THR A 293 4.04 -5.73 -21.75
C THR A 293 5.39 -6.23 -21.23
N PHE A 294 6.44 -5.89 -21.98
CA PHE A 294 7.82 -5.98 -21.55
C PHE A 294 8.37 -4.57 -21.30
N GLY A 295 9.34 -4.43 -20.40
CA GLY A 295 10.02 -3.15 -20.21
C GLY A 295 10.80 -3.08 -18.91
N GLU A 296 11.83 -2.23 -18.91
CA GLU A 296 12.42 -1.69 -17.69
C GLU A 296 11.42 -0.73 -17.02
N LEU A 297 11.68 -0.37 -15.76
CA LEU A 297 10.94 0.69 -15.10
C LEU A 297 10.89 1.93 -16.02
N PRO A 298 9.75 2.64 -16.10
CA PRO A 298 9.63 3.83 -16.91
C PRO A 298 10.79 4.79 -16.63
N TYR A 299 11.56 5.11 -17.67
CA TYR A 299 12.62 6.11 -17.61
C TYR A 299 12.07 7.42 -18.17
N LEU A 300 12.35 8.52 -17.47
CA LEU A 300 12.02 9.86 -17.93
C LEU A 300 13.18 10.40 -18.76
N GLU A 301 12.94 10.64 -20.05
CA GLU A 301 13.90 11.32 -20.90
C GLU A 301 13.70 12.83 -20.76
N GLU A 302 14.64 13.49 -20.10
CA GLU A 302 14.69 14.95 -19.98
C GLU A 302 15.64 15.52 -21.03
N VAL A 303 15.30 16.70 -21.54
CA VAL A 303 16.10 17.39 -22.57
C VAL A 303 17.38 17.99 -21.98
N GLU A 304 17.41 18.19 -20.67
CA GLU A 304 18.49 18.80 -19.91
C GLU A 304 18.97 17.88 -18.78
N GLY A 305 20.18 18.13 -18.26
CA GLY A 305 20.68 17.40 -17.09
C GLY A 305 19.75 17.58 -15.88
N SER A 306 19.42 16.48 -15.20
CA SER A 306 18.68 16.51 -13.93
C SER A 306 19.64 16.53 -12.75
N PHE A 307 19.34 17.36 -11.75
CA PHE A 307 20.21 17.56 -10.58
C PHE A 307 19.54 17.17 -9.26
N SER A 308 18.21 17.14 -9.22
CA SER A 308 17.46 16.78 -8.03
C SER A 308 16.11 16.19 -8.38
N ILE A 309 15.62 15.29 -7.53
CA ILE A 309 14.31 14.67 -7.65
C ILE A 309 13.63 14.57 -6.28
N ALA A 310 12.31 14.66 -6.25
CA ALA A 310 11.53 14.39 -5.05
C ALA A 310 10.15 13.82 -5.41
N TYR A 311 9.75 12.74 -4.73
CA TYR A 311 8.37 12.27 -4.78
C TYR A 311 7.46 13.11 -3.90
N SER A 312 6.23 13.32 -4.33
CA SER A 312 5.15 13.81 -3.47
C SER A 312 4.88 12.82 -2.34
N VAL A 313 4.31 13.31 -1.24
CA VAL A 313 4.07 12.50 -0.02
C VAL A 313 3.12 11.34 -0.26
N ASP A 314 2.19 11.49 -1.21
CA ASP A 314 1.27 10.46 -1.66
C ASP A 314 1.85 9.54 -2.75
N GLY A 315 3.05 9.83 -3.23
CA GLY A 315 3.74 9.07 -4.27
C GLY A 315 3.15 9.25 -5.68
N ASN A 316 2.14 10.11 -5.85
CA ASN A 316 1.44 10.29 -7.13
C ASN A 316 2.20 11.18 -8.12
N PHE A 317 3.16 11.97 -7.64
CA PHE A 317 3.93 12.89 -8.45
C PHE A 317 5.43 12.78 -8.18
N LEU A 318 6.23 12.98 -9.23
CA LEU A 318 7.68 13.14 -9.14
C LEU A 318 8.05 14.53 -9.66
N ALA A 319 8.72 15.33 -8.84
CA ALA A 319 9.33 16.59 -9.25
C ALA A 319 10.80 16.35 -9.64
N VAL A 320 11.22 16.94 -10.76
CA VAL A 320 12.57 16.82 -11.33
C VAL A 320 13.13 18.21 -11.59
N GLY A 321 14.26 18.53 -10.95
CA GLY A 321 14.95 19.81 -11.07
C GLY A 321 16.01 19.75 -12.14
N LEU A 322 15.95 20.69 -13.09
CA LEU A 322 16.73 20.67 -14.32
C LEU A 322 17.87 21.69 -14.32
N GLU A 323 18.77 21.52 -15.29
CA GLU A 323 19.93 22.38 -15.51
C GLU A 323 19.56 23.84 -15.79
N GLY A 324 18.53 24.07 -16.61
CA GLY A 324 18.06 25.39 -17.03
C GLY A 324 17.20 26.13 -16.00
N GLY A 325 17.00 25.58 -14.80
CA GLY A 325 16.18 26.19 -13.75
C GLY A 325 14.71 25.73 -13.72
N ASN A 326 14.29 24.96 -14.71
CA ASN A 326 12.94 24.41 -14.75
C ASN A 326 12.78 23.26 -13.75
N ILE A 327 11.55 23.09 -13.27
CA ILE A 327 11.14 21.92 -12.48
C ILE A 327 9.98 21.23 -13.19
N ASN A 328 10.20 20.03 -13.70
CA ASN A 328 9.14 19.24 -14.31
C ASN A 328 8.45 18.37 -13.26
N ILE A 329 7.12 18.30 -13.34
CA ILE A 329 6.27 17.46 -12.49
C ILE A 329 5.68 16.35 -13.36
N TYR A 330 5.87 15.11 -12.94
CA TYR A 330 5.39 13.91 -13.61
C TYR A 330 4.38 13.18 -12.77
N ASN A 331 3.31 12.67 -13.40
CA ASN A 331 2.41 11.72 -12.76
C ASN A 331 3.10 10.34 -12.70
N THR A 332 3.13 9.69 -11.54
CA THR A 332 3.87 8.43 -11.35
C THR A 332 3.11 7.18 -11.81
N THR A 333 1.81 7.31 -12.10
CA THR A 333 0.99 6.22 -12.64
C THR A 333 1.26 6.00 -14.12
N ASN A 334 1.46 7.08 -14.88
CA ASN A 334 1.60 7.02 -16.34
C ASN A 334 2.84 7.74 -16.89
N TRP A 335 3.64 8.35 -16.02
CA TRP A 335 4.89 9.06 -16.34
C TRP A 335 4.75 10.19 -17.36
N THR A 336 3.54 10.74 -17.46
CA THR A 336 3.30 11.93 -18.28
C THR A 336 3.65 13.19 -17.50
N ARG A 337 4.32 14.14 -18.16
CA ARG A 337 4.61 15.44 -17.58
C ARG A 337 3.32 16.22 -17.42
N THR A 338 2.91 16.49 -16.19
CA THR A 338 1.67 17.21 -15.87
C THR A 338 1.89 18.71 -15.83
N GLN A 339 3.09 19.16 -15.44
CA GLN A 339 3.38 20.57 -15.25
C GLN A 339 4.88 20.86 -15.37
N THR A 340 5.23 22.09 -15.75
CA THR A 340 6.58 22.66 -15.63
C THR A 340 6.49 23.93 -14.80
N LEU A 341 7.34 24.03 -13.77
CA LEU A 341 7.50 25.23 -12.94
C LEU A 341 8.70 26.01 -13.47
N GLU A 342 8.43 27.21 -13.98
CA GLU A 342 9.44 28.09 -14.57
C GLU A 342 9.72 29.26 -13.62
N GLY A 343 10.99 29.61 -13.45
CA GLY A 343 11.34 30.84 -12.75
C GLY A 343 12.75 30.93 -12.19
N HIS A 344 13.40 29.80 -11.86
CA HIS A 344 14.83 29.84 -11.55
C HIS A 344 15.62 30.13 -12.83
N SER A 345 16.74 30.84 -12.69
CA SER A 345 17.61 31.18 -13.83
C SER A 345 18.88 30.34 -13.92
N ASP A 346 19.00 29.29 -13.09
CA ASP A 346 20.15 28.39 -13.02
C ASP A 346 19.72 27.05 -12.38
N ARG A 347 20.62 26.06 -12.37
CA ARG A 347 20.42 24.66 -11.96
C ARG A 347 19.62 24.50 -10.69
N VAL A 348 18.58 23.67 -10.72
CA VAL A 348 17.79 23.30 -9.53
C VAL A 348 18.38 22.06 -8.87
N ILE A 349 19.11 22.28 -7.78
CA ILE A 349 19.97 21.27 -7.16
C ILE A 349 19.35 20.61 -5.92
N GLY A 350 18.17 21.06 -5.51
CA GLY A 350 17.45 20.53 -4.37
C GLY A 350 15.97 20.78 -4.51
N ILE A 351 15.18 19.74 -4.25
CA ILE A 351 13.72 19.77 -4.27
C ILE A 351 13.20 19.01 -3.05
N ALA A 352 12.16 19.54 -2.40
CA ALA A 352 11.43 18.84 -1.35
C ALA A 352 9.93 19.19 -1.39
N TYR A 353 9.06 18.20 -1.27
CA TYR A 353 7.63 18.43 -1.06
C TYR A 353 7.35 18.77 0.41
N SER A 354 6.36 19.63 0.65
CA SER A 354 5.81 19.82 2.00
C SER A 354 5.15 18.52 2.48
N PRO A 355 5.07 18.27 3.79
CA PRO A 355 4.37 17.11 4.33
C PRO A 355 2.88 17.05 3.96
N SER A 356 2.27 18.20 3.65
CA SER A 356 0.90 18.27 3.13
C SER A 356 0.79 17.90 1.64
N GLY A 357 1.90 17.93 0.89
CA GLY A 357 1.93 17.76 -0.57
C GLY A 357 1.46 18.98 -1.36
N GLU A 358 1.04 20.06 -0.69
CA GLU A 358 0.48 21.25 -1.35
C GLU A 358 1.54 22.23 -1.86
N GLN A 359 2.76 22.14 -1.32
CA GLN A 359 3.86 23.04 -1.66
C GLN A 359 5.10 22.25 -2.06
N LEU A 360 5.89 22.85 -2.96
CA LEU A 360 7.20 22.37 -3.35
C LEU A 360 8.24 23.42 -2.94
N LEU A 361 9.35 23.00 -2.36
CA LEU A 361 10.50 23.84 -2.07
C LEU A 361 11.61 23.49 -3.05
N SER A 362 12.22 24.49 -3.66
CA SER A 362 13.39 24.31 -4.54
C SER A 362 14.54 25.25 -4.16
N GLY A 363 15.76 24.74 -4.27
CA GLY A 363 16.99 25.52 -4.14
C GLY A 363 17.79 25.48 -5.44
N SER A 364 18.29 26.64 -5.88
CA SER A 364 19.01 26.79 -7.15
C SER A 364 20.38 27.46 -6.98
N TRP A 365 21.24 27.26 -7.98
CA TRP A 365 22.48 28.02 -8.16
C TRP A 365 22.25 29.49 -8.50
N ASP A 366 21.02 29.91 -8.80
CA ASP A 366 20.65 31.32 -8.93
C ASP A 366 20.66 32.08 -7.59
N ARG A 367 21.00 31.38 -6.49
CA ARG A 367 21.08 31.86 -5.10
C ARG A 367 19.71 32.15 -4.48
N THR A 368 18.63 31.68 -5.09
CA THR A 368 17.28 31.77 -4.56
C THR A 368 16.80 30.40 -4.10
N VAL A 369 15.91 30.45 -3.12
CA VAL A 369 15.06 29.32 -2.74
C VAL A 369 13.63 29.75 -2.97
N ARG A 370 12.83 28.89 -3.61
CA ARG A 370 11.46 29.20 -3.99
C ARG A 370 10.50 28.19 -3.39
N LEU A 371 9.37 28.72 -2.93
CA LEU A 371 8.24 27.92 -2.50
C LEU A 371 7.14 28.00 -3.55
N TRP A 372 6.78 26.87 -4.14
CA TRP A 372 5.80 26.76 -5.21
C TRP A 372 4.50 26.19 -4.67
N SER A 373 3.38 26.71 -5.16
CA SER A 373 2.07 26.07 -5.00
C SER A 373 1.94 24.93 -6.00
N CYS A 374 1.81 23.68 -5.54
CA CYS A 374 1.63 22.53 -6.43
C CYS A 374 0.30 22.58 -7.21
N LYS A 375 -0.70 23.32 -6.70
CA LYS A 375 -2.00 23.47 -7.37
C LYS A 375 -1.98 24.47 -8.53
N THR A 376 -1.25 25.57 -8.37
CA THR A 376 -1.25 26.68 -9.34
C THR A 376 0.03 26.78 -10.16
N GLY A 377 1.11 26.11 -9.74
CA GLY A 377 2.44 26.24 -10.33
C GLY A 377 3.15 27.56 -10.06
N SER A 378 2.54 28.45 -9.28
CA SER A 378 3.06 29.79 -9.05
C SER A 378 4.13 29.76 -7.96
N ALA A 379 5.24 30.47 -8.18
CA ALA A 379 6.19 30.78 -7.12
C ALA A 379 5.53 31.74 -6.12
N GLY A 380 5.30 31.27 -4.89
CA GLY A 380 4.70 32.04 -3.82
C GLY A 380 5.70 32.95 -3.13
N ILE A 381 6.64 32.35 -2.38
CA ILE A 381 7.66 33.08 -1.62
C ILE A 381 9.03 32.82 -2.25
N ILE A 382 9.74 33.88 -2.61
CA ILE A 382 11.13 33.84 -3.08
C ILE A 382 12.01 34.31 -1.93
N LEU A 383 12.96 33.47 -1.54
CA LEU A 383 13.85 33.71 -0.41
C LEU A 383 15.24 34.04 -0.96
N GLU A 384 15.47 35.32 -1.26
CA GLU A 384 16.62 35.83 -2.03
C GLU A 384 17.91 36.07 -1.19
N ARG A 385 18.03 35.47 -0.01
CA ARG A 385 18.99 35.92 1.01
C ARG A 385 20.29 35.13 1.11
N HIS A 386 20.67 34.41 0.05
CA HIS A 386 21.93 33.66 0.04
C HIS A 386 23.08 34.41 -0.62
N THR A 387 24.23 34.36 0.03
CA THR A 387 25.47 34.93 -0.50
C THR A 387 26.18 33.98 -1.48
N SER A 388 25.71 32.74 -1.59
CA SER A 388 26.27 31.68 -2.45
C SER A 388 25.21 30.66 -2.86
N TRP A 389 25.60 29.65 -3.64
CA TRP A 389 24.71 28.63 -4.20
C TRP A 389 24.03 27.80 -3.11
N ALA A 390 22.74 27.50 -3.32
CA ALA A 390 22.04 26.46 -2.56
C ALA A 390 22.68 25.09 -2.87
N THR A 391 22.64 24.16 -1.93
CA THR A 391 23.13 22.78 -2.13
C THR A 391 22.15 21.69 -1.75
N ALA A 392 21.28 21.93 -0.78
CA ALA A 392 20.23 21.01 -0.39
C ALA A 392 19.13 21.76 0.36
N VAL A 393 17.87 21.38 0.12
CA VAL A 393 16.68 21.90 0.81
C VAL A 393 15.97 20.76 1.54
N ALA A 394 15.29 21.06 2.64
CA ALA A 394 14.46 20.08 3.34
C ALA A 394 13.28 20.74 4.05
N PHE A 395 12.13 20.07 4.04
CA PHE A 395 11.02 20.39 4.94
C PHE A 395 11.18 19.63 6.26
N SER A 396 10.81 20.29 7.36
CA SER A 396 10.55 19.60 8.62
C SER A 396 9.34 18.66 8.48
N PRO A 397 9.26 17.55 9.23
CA PRO A 397 8.17 16.57 9.13
C PRO A 397 6.77 17.15 9.41
N LEU A 398 6.69 18.22 10.22
CA LEU A 398 5.45 18.93 10.52
C LEU A 398 5.18 20.11 9.55
N GLY A 399 6.11 20.41 8.64
CA GLY A 399 5.98 21.48 7.67
C GLY A 399 6.08 22.90 8.26
N SER A 400 6.43 23.02 9.54
CA SER A 400 6.53 24.30 10.25
C SER A 400 7.83 25.06 9.96
N GLN A 401 8.84 24.36 9.43
CA GLN A 401 10.16 24.90 9.11
C GLN A 401 10.66 24.34 7.79
N VAL A 402 11.45 25.14 7.08
CA VAL A 402 12.26 24.70 5.95
C VAL A 402 13.73 24.96 6.25
N ALA A 403 14.61 24.05 5.86
CA ALA A 403 16.05 24.21 6.00
C ALA A 403 16.72 24.30 4.63
N LEU A 404 17.80 25.07 4.58
CA LEU A 404 18.68 25.16 3.42
C LEU A 404 20.15 25.02 3.85
N ALA A 405 20.90 24.22 3.09
CA ALA A 405 22.35 24.22 3.07
C ALA A 405 22.90 25.04 1.89
N SER A 406 24.04 25.71 2.10
CA SER A 406 24.68 26.55 1.08
C SER A 406 26.20 26.42 1.06
N TYR A 407 26.80 26.79 -0.08
CA TYR A 407 28.23 27.02 -0.22
C TYR A 407 28.74 28.22 0.58
N ASP A 408 27.85 29.06 1.14
CA ASP A 408 28.23 30.09 2.12
C ASP A 408 28.65 29.52 3.49
N LYS A 409 28.70 28.17 3.60
CA LYS A 409 29.13 27.41 4.78
C LYS A 409 28.13 27.47 5.93
N THR A 410 26.92 27.97 5.67
CA THR A 410 25.84 28.04 6.66
C THR A 410 24.72 27.07 6.35
N VAL A 411 24.01 26.69 7.41
CA VAL A 411 22.66 26.11 7.31
C VAL A 411 21.69 27.16 7.83
N ARG A 412 20.58 27.39 7.13
CA ARG A 412 19.56 28.35 7.56
C ARG A 412 18.22 27.65 7.67
N ILE A 413 17.46 28.01 8.70
CA ILE A 413 16.11 27.50 8.97
C ILE A 413 15.14 28.66 8.91
N TRP A 414 14.06 28.51 8.15
CA TRP A 414 13.06 29.54 7.91
C TRP A 414 11.65 29.08 8.22
N ASP A 415 10.78 30.03 8.51
CA ASP A 415 9.34 29.82 8.53
C ASP A 415 8.80 29.87 7.07
N PRO A 416 8.24 28.78 6.53
CA PRO A 416 7.73 28.76 5.15
C PRO A 416 6.47 29.60 4.93
N ARG A 417 5.79 30.08 5.98
CA ARG A 417 4.59 30.93 5.88
C ARG A 417 4.95 32.40 5.79
N THR A 418 5.92 32.85 6.58
CA THR A 418 6.32 34.26 6.62
C THR A 418 7.56 34.55 5.78
N GLY A 419 8.38 33.53 5.54
CA GLY A 419 9.70 33.67 4.93
C GLY A 419 10.78 34.19 5.89
N ASP A 420 10.46 34.30 7.18
CA ASP A 420 11.39 34.80 8.18
C ASP A 420 12.49 33.79 8.50
N ILE A 421 13.68 34.32 8.78
CA ILE A 421 14.80 33.50 9.22
C ILE A 421 14.65 33.20 10.70
N LEU A 422 14.44 31.93 11.04
CA LEU A 422 14.38 31.45 12.41
C LEU A 422 15.79 31.27 12.97
N PHE A 423 16.66 30.60 12.22
CA PHE A 423 18.04 30.33 12.63
C PHE A 423 19.02 30.47 11.46
N VAL A 424 20.20 31.04 11.75
CA VAL A 424 21.39 30.97 10.89
C VAL A 424 22.46 30.25 11.69
N LEU A 425 22.94 29.14 11.14
CA LEU A 425 23.77 28.20 11.89
C LEU A 425 25.20 28.25 11.34
N PRO A 426 26.10 29.01 11.98
CA PRO A 426 27.48 29.08 11.56
C PRO A 426 28.29 27.87 12.05
N GLY A 427 29.40 27.63 11.36
CA GLY A 427 30.54 26.91 11.91
C GLY A 427 31.04 25.73 11.08
N HIS A 428 30.34 25.34 10.01
CA HIS A 428 31.05 24.61 8.95
C HIS A 428 32.14 25.52 8.39
N THR A 429 33.32 24.96 8.16
CA THR A 429 34.47 25.74 7.66
C THR A 429 34.60 25.70 6.14
N ASP A 430 33.80 24.86 5.50
CA ASP A 430 33.72 24.66 4.04
C ASP A 430 32.27 24.33 3.62
N TRP A 431 32.03 24.09 2.33
CA TRP A 431 30.70 23.90 1.73
C TRP A 431 29.85 22.85 2.45
N VAL A 432 28.58 23.18 2.70
CA VAL A 432 27.60 22.22 3.22
C VAL A 432 26.94 21.53 2.03
N TYR A 433 26.95 20.20 1.98
CA TYR A 433 26.44 19.44 0.83
C TYR A 433 25.04 18.89 1.02
N SER A 434 24.68 18.50 2.25
CA SER A 434 23.47 17.73 2.50
C SER A 434 22.92 18.06 3.88
N ILE A 435 21.60 18.05 3.99
CA ILE A 435 20.84 18.25 5.22
C ILE A 435 19.67 17.26 5.28
N ALA A 436 19.28 16.84 6.49
CA ALA A 436 18.09 16.05 6.72
C ALA A 436 17.50 16.31 8.11
N TYR A 437 16.17 16.40 8.21
CA TYR A 437 15.47 16.43 9.50
C TYR A 437 15.32 15.01 10.05
N SER A 438 15.34 14.87 11.37
CA SER A 438 14.91 13.66 12.06
C SER A 438 13.41 13.43 11.84
N PRO A 439 12.91 12.18 11.89
CA PRO A 439 11.49 11.89 11.70
C PRO A 439 10.56 12.62 12.67
N ASP A 440 11.02 12.89 13.89
CA ASP A 440 10.29 13.66 14.92
C ASP A 440 10.43 15.19 14.75
N GLY A 441 11.27 15.65 13.83
CA GLY A 441 11.53 17.06 13.53
C GLY A 441 12.36 17.81 14.57
N ARG A 442 12.82 17.16 15.65
CA ARG A 442 13.57 17.80 16.73
C ARG A 442 15.02 18.10 16.36
N SER A 443 15.55 17.36 15.41
CA SER A 443 16.96 17.46 15.04
C SER A 443 17.13 17.66 13.54
N LEU A 444 18.14 18.45 13.17
CA LEU A 444 18.60 18.62 11.80
C LEU A 444 20.06 18.17 11.72
N VAL A 445 20.36 17.26 10.80
CA VAL A 445 21.74 16.85 10.52
C VAL A 445 22.25 17.58 9.27
N SER A 446 23.51 17.99 9.27
CA SER A 446 24.21 18.56 8.11
C SER A 446 25.56 17.88 7.86
N GLY A 447 25.89 17.66 6.60
CA GLY A 447 27.18 17.13 6.14
C GLY A 447 27.93 18.13 5.27
N SER A 448 29.24 18.27 5.49
CA SER A 448 30.07 19.28 4.81
C SER A 448 31.39 18.72 4.25
N LYS A 449 31.95 19.47 3.31
CA LYS A 449 33.30 19.27 2.77
C LYS A 449 34.40 19.36 3.83
N ASP A 450 34.14 20.04 4.95
CA ASP A 450 35.07 20.12 6.09
C ASP A 450 35.24 18.80 6.85
N GLY A 451 34.57 17.72 6.42
CA GLY A 451 34.63 16.40 7.03
C GLY A 451 33.82 16.31 8.33
N LYS A 452 32.99 17.31 8.66
CA LYS A 452 32.16 17.30 9.86
C LYS A 452 30.70 16.96 9.52
N VAL A 453 30.10 16.16 10.39
CA VAL A 453 28.65 16.03 10.50
C VAL A 453 28.21 16.80 11.74
N ARG A 454 27.15 17.59 11.63
CA ARG A 454 26.61 18.36 12.73
C ARG A 454 25.14 18.01 12.94
N ILE A 455 24.75 17.77 14.19
CA ILE A 455 23.36 17.53 14.60
C ILE A 455 22.91 18.69 15.49
N LEU A 456 21.81 19.33 15.13
CA LEU A 456 21.30 20.52 15.75
C LEU A 456 19.88 20.33 16.25
N ASP A 457 19.56 20.87 17.43
CA ASP A 457 18.19 21.06 17.90
C ASP A 457 17.48 22.18 17.11
N THR A 458 16.36 21.85 16.47
CA THR A 458 15.62 22.71 15.53
C THR A 458 14.73 23.75 16.21
N TYR A 459 14.52 23.64 17.52
CA TYR A 459 13.70 24.57 18.31
C TYR A 459 14.55 25.64 18.99
N THR A 460 15.78 25.31 19.33
CA THR A 460 16.71 26.19 20.04
C THR A 460 17.82 26.73 19.15
N GLY A 461 18.07 26.09 18.00
CA GLY A 461 19.17 26.44 17.12
C GLY A 461 20.55 26.13 17.73
N ARG A 462 20.61 25.23 18.72
CA ARG A 462 21.87 24.86 19.40
C ARG A 462 22.48 23.60 18.78
N MET A 463 23.80 23.59 18.74
CA MET A 463 24.58 22.42 18.33
C MET A 463 24.55 21.35 19.42
N ASP A 464 24.03 20.18 19.09
CA ASP A 464 23.97 19.04 20.01
C ASP A 464 25.20 18.13 19.87
N LEU A 465 25.61 17.84 18.62
CA LEU A 465 26.72 16.90 18.37
C LEU A 465 27.52 17.25 17.11
N VAL A 466 28.84 17.17 17.20
CA VAL A 466 29.76 17.24 16.05
C VAL A 466 30.49 15.91 15.91
N LEU A 467 30.35 15.27 14.75
CA LEU A 467 31.11 14.08 14.39
C LEU A 467 32.19 14.44 13.37
N HIS A 468 33.37 13.86 13.54
CA HIS A 468 34.51 14.08 12.66
C HIS A 468 34.72 12.87 11.74
N LYS A 469 34.91 13.15 10.45
CA LYS A 469 35.21 12.17 9.40
C LYS A 469 36.51 12.55 8.71
N THR A 470 37.17 11.55 8.12
CA THR A 470 38.46 11.71 7.43
C THR A 470 38.32 12.24 6.00
N ALA A 471 37.10 12.35 5.50
CA ALA A 471 36.79 12.76 4.13
C ALA A 471 35.52 13.64 4.09
N PRO A 472 35.30 14.41 3.01
CA PRO A 472 34.08 15.19 2.79
C PRO A 472 32.78 14.37 2.99
N VAL A 473 31.83 14.93 3.72
CA VAL A 473 30.51 14.30 3.92
C VAL A 473 29.54 14.85 2.87
N ARG A 474 29.27 14.05 1.83
CA ARG A 474 28.41 14.46 0.70
C ARG A 474 26.93 14.19 0.89
N SER A 475 26.56 13.23 1.75
CA SER A 475 25.16 12.86 1.99
C SER A 475 24.96 12.49 3.45
N VAL A 476 23.83 12.93 4.01
CA VAL A 476 23.34 12.57 5.35
C VAL A 476 21.85 12.27 5.24
N ALA A 477 21.38 11.29 6.01
CA ALA A 477 19.97 10.93 6.10
C ALA A 477 19.68 10.32 7.48
N TYR A 478 18.46 10.51 7.96
CA TYR A 478 17.91 9.70 9.04
C TYR A 478 17.21 8.48 8.47
N SER A 479 17.23 7.37 9.22
CA SER A 479 16.34 6.26 8.93
C SER A 479 14.87 6.69 9.17
N PRO A 480 13.89 6.04 8.53
CA PRO A 480 12.47 6.42 8.70
C PRO A 480 11.87 6.15 10.08
N ASP A 481 12.57 5.37 10.94
CA ASP A 481 12.10 4.89 12.25
C ASP A 481 12.52 5.76 13.44
#